data_AF-A0A1H5IT82-F1
#
_entry.id   AF-A0A1H5IT82-F1
#
_cell.length_a   1.000
_cell.length_b   1.000
_cell.length_c   1.000
_cell.angle_alpha   90.00
_cell.angle_beta   90.00
_cell.angle_gamma   90.00
#
_symmetry.space_group_name_H-M   'P 1'
#
loop_
_entity.id
_entity.type
_entity.pdbx_description
1 polymer ?
#
loop_
_entity_poly.entity_id
_entity_poly.type
_entity_poly.pdbx_seq_one_letter_code
_entity_poly.pdbx_strand_id
1 'polypeptide(L)'
;MKATTASAWALAAMLGASAVNHLRNPKFYYPVVPPSLCSDRGGALGLMTRHQWVIASTAPEALAALGLLHPSTRKAAATATTVMFAGFTAGHISALKRAWGPDGTPQSRRVHAVRLPLQIPLIAWAWSARRS
;
A
#
# COMPACT_ATOMS: atom_id res chain seq x y z
N MET A 1 -19.94 11.34 3.01
CA MET A 1 -20.66 10.07 3.19
C MET A 1 -20.12 9.37 4.44
N LYS A 2 -20.97 8.89 5.36
CA LYS A 2 -20.55 8.03 6.47
C LYS A 2 -20.27 6.64 5.90
N ALA A 3 -19.13 6.04 6.24
CA ALA A 3 -18.87 4.65 5.87
C ALA A 3 -19.80 3.73 6.67
N THR A 4 -20.24 2.63 6.07
CA THR A 4 -21.07 1.59 6.70
C THR A 4 -20.19 0.42 7.15
N THR A 5 -20.70 -0.46 8.01
CA THR A 5 -20.03 -1.74 8.34
C THR A 5 -19.65 -2.53 7.08
N ALA A 6 -20.52 -2.56 6.06
CA ALA A 6 -20.22 -3.19 4.78
C ALA A 6 -19.03 -2.52 4.06
N SER A 7 -18.91 -1.19 4.12
CA SER A 7 -17.76 -0.46 3.59
C SER A 7 -16.46 -0.80 4.32
N ALA A 8 -16.50 -0.95 5.65
CA ALA A 8 -15.34 -1.39 6.42
C ALA A 8 -14.93 -2.83 6.09
N TRP A 9 -15.89 -3.74 5.89
CA TRP A 9 -15.64 -5.11 5.45
C TRP A 9 -15.07 -5.17 4.04
N ALA A 10 -15.57 -4.35 3.11
CA ALA A 10 -15.01 -4.26 1.77
C ALA A 10 -13.55 -3.77 1.78
N LEU A 11 -13.23 -2.79 2.64
CA LEU A 11 -11.84 -2.33 2.81
C LEU A 11 -10.96 -3.43 3.42
N ALA A 12 -11.48 -4.17 4.41
CA ALA A 12 -10.80 -5.30 5.02
C ALA A 12 -10.53 -6.42 3.98
N ALA A 13 -11.52 -6.75 3.15
CA ALA A 13 -11.38 -7.75 2.10
C ALA A 13 -10.34 -7.34 1.06
N MET A 14 -10.33 -6.06 0.65
CA MET A 14 -9.32 -5.53 -0.27
C MET A 14 -7.90 -5.63 0.32
N LEU A 15 -7.71 -5.25 1.59
CA LEU A 15 -6.42 -5.34 2.28
C LEU A 15 -5.98 -6.80 2.46
N GLY A 16 -6.89 -7.69 2.83
CA GLY A 16 -6.60 -9.12 2.94
C GLY A 16 -6.19 -9.74 1.60
N ALA A 17 -6.90 -9.41 0.51
CA ALA A 17 -6.53 -9.83 -0.83
C ALA A 17 -5.16 -9.26 -1.26
N SER A 18 -4.89 -8.00 -0.92
CA SER A 18 -3.59 -7.37 -1.17
C SER A 18 -2.46 -8.09 -0.42
N ALA A 19 -2.63 -8.37 0.87
CA ALA A 19 -1.64 -9.08 1.68
C ALA A 19 -1.31 -10.47 1.10
N VAL A 20 -2.34 -11.23 0.69
CA VAL A 20 -2.16 -12.52 0.01
C VAL A 20 -1.40 -12.35 -1.32
N ASN A 21 -1.71 -11.31 -2.09
CA ASN A 21 -1.04 -11.08 -3.37
C ASN A 21 0.43 -10.66 -3.21
N HIS A 22 0.78 -9.93 -2.16
CA HIS A 22 2.18 -9.62 -1.82
C HIS A 22 3.01 -10.89 -1.57
N LEU A 23 2.42 -11.89 -0.90
CA LEU A 23 3.07 -13.18 -0.69
C LEU A 23 3.17 -14.02 -1.97
N ARG A 24 2.08 -14.06 -2.77
CA ARG A 24 2.02 -14.89 -3.98
C ARG A 24 2.78 -14.31 -5.17
N ASN A 25 2.78 -12.99 -5.32
CA ASN A 25 3.38 -12.28 -6.44
C ASN A 25 4.17 -11.04 -5.99
N PRO A 26 5.23 -11.21 -5.19
CA PRO A 26 5.97 -10.08 -4.61
C PRO A 26 6.60 -9.17 -5.68
N LYS A 27 7.03 -9.74 -6.80
CA LYS A 27 7.70 -9.02 -7.90
C LYS A 27 6.84 -7.91 -8.51
N PHE A 28 5.51 -8.03 -8.45
CA PHE A 28 4.58 -7.00 -8.93
C PHE A 28 4.66 -5.68 -8.13
N TYR A 29 5.11 -5.75 -6.87
CA TYR A 29 5.20 -4.63 -5.94
C TYR A 29 6.61 -4.04 -5.85
N TYR A 30 7.61 -4.73 -6.38
CA TYR A 30 9.01 -4.29 -6.40
C TYR A 30 9.20 -2.85 -6.90
N PRO A 31 8.52 -2.39 -7.97
CA PRO A 31 8.69 -1.02 -8.43
C PRO A 31 8.25 0.04 -7.42
N VAL A 32 7.37 -0.30 -6.46
CA VAL A 32 6.84 0.65 -5.46
C VAL A 32 7.80 0.85 -4.28
N VAL A 33 8.66 -0.12 -3.98
CA VAL A 33 9.65 0.00 -2.91
C VAL A 33 10.77 0.97 -3.33
N PRO A 34 10.97 2.10 -2.62
CA PRO A 34 12.05 3.04 -2.93
C PRO A 34 13.44 2.37 -2.85
N PRO A 35 14.32 2.57 -3.88
CA PRO A 35 15.68 2.04 -3.85
C PRO A 35 16.49 2.48 -2.64
N SER A 36 16.24 3.68 -2.10
CA SER A 36 16.91 4.19 -0.90
C SER A 36 16.72 3.31 0.34
N LEU A 37 15.64 2.53 0.42
CA LEU A 37 15.36 1.60 1.52
C LEU A 37 15.97 0.20 1.30
N CYS A 38 16.41 -0.10 0.08
CA CYS A 38 16.75 -1.44 -0.36
C CYS A 38 18.25 -1.72 -0.22
N SER A 39 18.63 -2.74 0.56
CA SER A 39 20.03 -3.19 0.67
C SER A 39 20.56 -3.77 -0.65
N ASP A 40 19.71 -4.46 -1.43
CA ASP A 40 20.01 -5.05 -2.73
C ASP A 40 20.07 -4.02 -3.89
N ARG A 41 19.92 -2.73 -3.60
CA ARG A 41 19.98 -1.63 -4.57
C ARG A 41 20.93 -0.51 -4.15
N GLY A 42 21.79 -0.76 -3.16
CA GLY A 42 22.74 0.24 -2.64
C GLY A 42 22.05 1.47 -2.03
N GLY A 43 20.84 1.29 -1.47
CA GLY A 43 20.06 2.39 -0.91
C GLY A 43 20.72 3.00 0.31
N ALA A 44 20.63 4.33 0.45
CA ALA A 44 21.23 5.08 1.55
C ALA A 44 20.83 4.60 2.96
N LEU A 45 19.60 4.07 3.12
CA LEU A 45 19.16 3.46 4.38
C LEU A 45 19.40 1.95 4.42
N GLY A 46 19.31 1.27 3.27
CA GLY A 46 19.78 -0.11 3.09
C GLY A 46 19.30 -1.14 4.13
N LEU A 47 18.08 -1.00 4.67
CA LEU A 47 17.65 -1.78 5.85
C LEU A 47 17.31 -3.24 5.54
N MET A 48 16.65 -3.47 4.41
CA MET A 48 16.17 -4.79 3.99
C MET A 48 16.23 -4.90 2.47
N THR A 49 16.27 -6.11 1.93
CA THR A 49 16.12 -6.30 0.48
C THR A 49 14.72 -5.89 0.04
N ARG A 50 14.57 -5.56 -1.24
CA ARG A 50 13.26 -5.25 -1.82
C ARG A 50 12.23 -6.35 -1.61
N HIS A 51 12.63 -7.61 -1.75
CA HIS A 51 11.76 -8.75 -1.49
C HIS A 51 11.27 -8.75 -0.03
N GLN A 52 12.19 -8.60 0.92
CA GLN A 52 11.85 -8.57 2.34
C GLN A 52 10.91 -7.41 2.69
N TRP A 53 11.08 -6.23 2.09
CA TRP A 53 10.15 -5.11 2.27
C TRP A 53 8.72 -5.43 1.84
N VAL A 54 8.56 -6.11 0.70
CA VAL A 54 7.25 -6.53 0.18
C VAL A 54 6.60 -7.62 1.04
N ILE A 55 7.38 -8.55 1.58
CA ILE A 55 6.87 -9.56 2.50
C ILE A 55 6.54 -8.93 3.86
N ALA A 56 7.36 -8.00 4.35
CA ALA A 56 7.13 -7.31 5.62
C ALA A 56 5.88 -6.42 5.58
N SER A 57 5.54 -5.82 4.44
CA SER A 57 4.32 -5.01 4.30
C SER A 57 3.02 -5.82 4.43
N THR A 58 3.08 -7.15 4.36
CA THR A 58 1.90 -8.01 4.56
C THR A 58 1.38 -7.97 5.99
N ALA A 59 2.27 -7.78 6.97
CA ALA A 59 1.90 -7.71 8.38
C ALA A 59 0.95 -6.53 8.69
N PRO A 60 1.30 -5.26 8.37
CA PRO A 60 0.39 -4.15 8.62
C PRO A 60 -0.90 -4.23 7.78
N GLU A 61 -0.86 -4.76 6.56
CA GLU A 61 -2.08 -4.95 5.73
C GLU A 61 -3.03 -6.00 6.35
N ALA A 62 -2.49 -7.14 6.81
CA ALA A 62 -3.28 -8.19 7.45
C ALA A 62 -3.86 -7.73 8.81
N LEU A 63 -3.05 -7.05 9.62
CA LEU A 63 -3.51 -6.47 10.90
C LEU A 63 -4.60 -5.42 10.68
N ALA A 64 -4.44 -4.57 9.66
CA ALA A 64 -5.46 -3.60 9.28
C ALA A 64 -6.76 -4.30 8.85
N ALA A 65 -6.68 -5.35 8.04
CA ALA A 65 -7.85 -6.13 7.61
C ALA A 65 -8.59 -6.72 8.83
N LEU A 66 -7.89 -7.42 9.72
CA LEU A 66 -8.48 -7.99 10.93
C LEU A 66 -9.07 -6.91 11.86
N GLY A 67 -8.35 -5.80 12.03
CA GLY A 67 -8.78 -4.69 12.88
C GLY A 67 -9.99 -3.94 12.34
N LEU A 68 -10.24 -3.94 11.03
CA LEU A 68 -11.42 -3.35 10.41
C LEU A 68 -12.68 -4.22 10.58
N LEU A 69 -12.50 -5.54 10.67
CA LEU A 69 -13.61 -6.49 10.89
C LEU A 69 -14.19 -6.37 12.31
N HIS A 70 -13.34 -6.10 13.32
CA HIS A 70 -13.77 -5.99 14.70
C HIS A 70 -14.23 -4.56 15.09
N PRO A 71 -15.47 -4.35 15.57
CA PRO A 71 -16.01 -3.00 15.83
C PRO A 71 -15.19 -2.15 16.79
N SER A 72 -14.66 -2.74 17.87
CA SER A 72 -13.91 -1.98 18.89
C SER A 72 -12.55 -1.45 18.39
N THR A 73 -11.96 -2.08 17.37
CA THR A 73 -10.64 -1.69 16.83
C THR A 73 -10.76 -0.86 15.56
N ARG A 74 -11.95 -0.79 14.96
CA ARG A 74 -12.16 -0.23 13.61
C ARG A 74 -11.64 1.18 13.45
N LYS A 75 -11.89 2.08 14.42
CA LYS A 75 -11.41 3.47 14.36
C LYS A 75 -9.87 3.53 14.33
N ALA A 76 -9.21 2.72 15.16
CA ALA A 76 -7.75 2.65 15.21
C ALA A 76 -7.19 2.04 13.92
N ALA A 77 -7.74 0.90 13.47
CA ALA A 77 -7.34 0.20 12.25
C ALA A 77 -7.54 1.08 11.00
N ALA A 78 -8.67 1.76 10.88
CA ALA A 78 -8.94 2.69 9.79
C ALA A 78 -7.96 3.88 9.80
N THR A 79 -7.64 4.43 10.98
CA THR A 79 -6.64 5.51 11.10
C THR A 79 -5.24 5.02 10.69
N ALA A 80 -4.82 3.85 11.16
CA ALA A 80 -3.54 3.24 10.79
C ALA A 80 -3.47 2.97 9.28
N THR A 81 -4.56 2.47 8.69
CA THR A 81 -4.68 2.25 7.24
C THR A 81 -4.54 3.57 6.45
N THR A 82 -5.17 4.65 6.91
CA THR A 82 -5.00 5.99 6.31
C THR A 82 -3.53 6.42 6.32
N VAL A 83 -2.86 6.30 7.46
CA VAL A 83 -1.43 6.65 7.59
C VAL A 83 -0.56 5.78 6.70
N MET A 84 -0.84 4.48 6.65
CA MET A 84 -0.12 3.53 5.79
C MET A 84 -0.25 3.88 4.30
N PHE A 85 -1.46 4.11 3.79
CA PHE A 85 -1.65 4.54 2.39
C PHE A 85 -0.99 5.89 2.09
N ALA A 86 -1.07 6.84 3.02
CA ALA A 86 -0.35 8.10 2.89
C ALA A 86 1.17 7.87 2.79
N GLY A 87 1.74 6.99 3.62
CA GLY A 87 3.15 6.59 3.54
C GLY A 87 3.51 5.89 2.22
N PHE A 88 2.68 4.96 1.74
CA PHE A 88 2.87 4.26 0.47
C PHE A 88 2.85 5.19 -0.74
N THR A 89 2.20 6.36 -0.63
CA THR A 89 2.23 7.40 -1.66
C THR A 89 3.67 7.81 -2.01
N ALA A 90 4.58 7.87 -1.04
CA ALA A 90 6.00 8.12 -1.31
C ALA A 90 6.63 7.04 -2.20
N GLY A 91 6.29 5.76 -1.98
CA GLY A 91 6.68 4.65 -2.83
C GLY A 91 6.13 4.77 -4.25
N HIS A 92 4.84 5.13 -4.38
CA HIS A 92 4.19 5.35 -5.67
C HIS A 92 4.78 6.53 -6.45
N ILE A 93 5.14 7.64 -5.79
CA ILE A 93 5.86 8.76 -6.41
C ILE A 93 7.23 8.30 -6.90
N SER A 94 7.95 7.55 -6.06
CA SER A 94 9.25 6.97 -6.40
C SER A 94 9.17 6.08 -7.65
N ALA A 95 8.14 5.24 -7.72
CA ALA A 95 7.87 4.36 -8.86
C ALA A 95 7.53 5.14 -10.14
N LEU A 96 6.69 6.18 -10.02
CA LEU A 96 6.34 7.07 -11.11
C LEU A 96 7.60 7.76 -11.65
N LYS A 97 8.42 8.37 -10.80
CA LYS A 97 9.67 9.02 -11.24
C LYS A 97 10.57 8.08 -12.03
N ARG A 98 10.73 6.82 -11.57
CA ARG A 98 11.50 5.80 -12.30
C ARG A 98 10.86 5.37 -13.61
N ALA A 99 9.54 5.27 -13.68
CA ALA A 99 8.84 4.88 -14.90
C ALA A 99 9.00 5.91 -16.05
N TRP A 100 9.28 7.17 -15.72
CA TRP A 100 9.63 8.22 -16.69
C TRP A 100 11.14 8.48 -16.78
N GLY A 101 11.95 7.71 -16.05
CA GLY A 101 13.40 7.74 -16.13
C GLY A 101 13.97 6.91 -17.29
N PRO A 102 15.31 6.80 -17.36
CA PRO A 102 16.01 6.10 -18.46
C PRO A 102 15.57 4.65 -18.65
N ASP A 103 15.31 3.93 -17.55
CA ASP A 103 14.92 2.51 -17.57
C ASP A 103 13.40 2.29 -17.68
N GLY A 104 12.63 3.36 -17.91
CA GLY A 104 11.18 3.35 -17.86
C GLY A 104 10.52 2.81 -19.14
N THR A 105 9.62 1.82 -19.00
CA THR A 105 8.86 1.27 -20.13
C THR A 105 7.48 1.95 -20.31
N PRO A 106 6.89 1.93 -21.52
CA PRO A 106 5.52 2.46 -21.75
C PRO A 106 4.47 1.83 -20.83
N GLN A 107 4.59 0.54 -20.55
CA GLN A 107 3.73 -0.18 -19.63
C GLN A 107 3.89 0.32 -18.19
N SER A 108 5.13 0.49 -17.72
CA SER A 108 5.44 1.02 -16.39
C SER A 108 4.84 2.42 -16.18
N ARG A 109 4.96 3.30 -17.19
CA ARG A 109 4.36 4.63 -17.18
C ARG A 109 2.85 4.57 -16.98
N ARG A 110 2.15 3.77 -17.79
CA ARG A 110 0.68 3.61 -17.69
C ARG A 110 0.28 3.08 -16.31
N VAL A 111 0.94 2.03 -15.83
CA VAL A 111 0.62 1.41 -14.53
C VAL A 111 0.81 2.41 -13.38
N HIS A 112 1.93 3.12 -13.34
CA HIS A 112 2.21 4.04 -12.25
C HIS A 112 1.43 5.36 -12.37
N ALA A 113 1.08 5.81 -13.58
CA ALA A 113 0.16 6.93 -13.81
C ALA A 113 -1.21 6.69 -13.17
N VAL A 114 -1.68 5.44 -13.15
CA VAL A 114 -2.97 5.07 -12.56
C VAL A 114 -2.84 4.81 -11.06
N ARG A 115 -1.80 4.09 -10.64
CA ARG A 115 -1.63 3.70 -9.22
C ARG A 115 -1.46 4.89 -8.28
N LEU A 116 -0.79 5.96 -8.71
CA LEU A 116 -0.53 7.10 -7.84
C LEU A 116 -1.83 7.89 -7.53
N PRO A 117 -2.63 8.34 -8.51
CA PRO A 117 -3.92 8.99 -8.23
C PRO A 117 -4.89 8.11 -7.44
N LEU A 118 -4.84 6.78 -7.63
CA LEU A 118 -5.66 5.82 -6.88
C LEU A 118 -5.41 5.87 -5.36
N GLN A 119 -4.26 6.38 -4.90
CA GLN A 119 -4.02 6.57 -3.46
C GLN A 119 -5.02 7.55 -2.83
N ILE A 120 -5.48 8.57 -3.55
CA ILE A 120 -6.41 9.59 -3.03
C ILE A 120 -7.75 8.96 -2.59
N PRO A 121 -8.49 8.23 -3.45
CA PRO A 121 -9.73 7.59 -3.02
C PRO A 121 -9.50 6.50 -1.96
N LEU A 122 -8.37 5.79 -1.98
CA LEU A 122 -8.04 4.78 -0.94
C LEU A 122 -7.82 5.42 0.44
N ILE A 123 -7.08 6.52 0.51
CA ILE A 123 -6.86 7.29 1.74
C ILE A 123 -8.19 7.86 2.24
N ALA A 124 -8.99 8.46 1.36
CA ALA A 124 -10.29 9.01 1.71
C ALA A 124 -11.26 7.93 2.21
N TRP A 125 -11.26 6.75 1.56
CA TRP A 125 -12.07 5.61 1.96
C TRP A 125 -11.67 5.10 3.35
N ALA A 126 -10.38 4.85 3.59
CA ALA A 126 -9.87 4.46 4.90
C ALA A 126 -10.22 5.49 5.98
N TRP A 127 -10.07 6.78 5.70
CA TRP A 127 -10.43 7.83 6.66
C TRP A 127 -11.92 7.85 6.98
N SER A 128 -12.76 7.65 5.96
CA SER A 128 -14.21 7.58 6.15
C SER A 128 -14.63 6.39 7.02
N ALA A 129 -13.89 5.27 6.95
CA ALA A 129 -14.15 4.04 7.70
C ALA A 129 -13.99 4.18 9.22
N ARG A 130 -13.39 5.28 9.70
CA ARG A 130 -13.29 5.62 11.13
C ARG A 130 -14.64 5.91 11.79
N ARG A 131 -15.69 6.13 11.00
CA ARG A 131 -17.04 6.51 11.43
C ARG A 131 -18.09 5.42 11.19
N SER A 132 -17.65 4.21 10.84
CA SER A 132 -18.51 3.05 10.55
C SER A 132 -18.76 2.18 11.76
#